data_AF-A0A351EUH8-F1
#
_entry.id   AF-A0A351EUH8-F1
#
_cell.length_a   1.000
_cell.length_b   1.000
_cell.length_c   1.000
_cell.angle_alpha   90.00
_cell.angle_beta   90.00
_cell.angle_gamma   90.00
#
_symmetry.space_group_name_H-M   'P 1'
#
loop_
_entity.id
_entity.type
_entity.pdbx_description
1 polymer ?
#
loop_
_entity_poly.entity_id
_entity_poly.type
_entity_poly.pdbx_seq_one_letter_code
_entity_poly.pdbx_strand_id
1 'polypeptide(L)'
;MTQRHRLVVLFGGQSAEHDVSRVTARHIVAAVDPSRFIVDAIGITRDGVWQRTAVADAITSGTVAELPAALETAGTAIEPLLAIAPTDVPVVV
;
A
#
# COMPACT_ATOMS: atom_id res chain seq x y z
N MET A 1 -17.10 -13.08 -14.67
CA MET A 1 -15.95 -13.02 -13.75
C MET A 1 -15.77 -11.58 -13.33
N THR A 2 -15.84 -11.26 -12.05
CA THR A 2 -15.65 -9.89 -11.56
C THR A 2 -14.18 -9.52 -11.71
N GLN A 3 -13.89 -8.54 -12.56
CA GLN A 3 -12.54 -8.05 -12.76
C GLN A 3 -12.08 -7.32 -11.49
N ARG A 4 -11.00 -7.79 -10.86
CA ARG A 4 -10.36 -7.10 -9.74
C ARG A 4 -9.54 -5.92 -10.24
N HIS A 5 -9.38 -4.90 -9.41
CA HIS A 5 -8.53 -3.72 -9.69
C HIS A 5 -7.27 -3.79 -8.85
N ARG A 6 -6.17 -3.25 -9.35
CA ARG A 6 -4.96 -3.05 -8.54
C ARG A 6 -5.10 -1.73 -7.78
N LEU A 7 -5.19 -1.79 -6.46
CA LEU A 7 -5.23 -0.61 -5.59
C LEU A 7 -3.82 -0.32 -5.07
N VAL A 8 -3.24 0.78 -5.52
CA VAL A 8 -1.95 1.26 -5.04
C VAL A 8 -2.19 2.22 -3.88
N VAL A 9 -1.82 1.84 -2.65
CA VAL A 9 -1.94 2.74 -1.50
C VAL A 9 -0.60 3.46 -1.32
N LEU A 10 -0.53 4.73 -1.72
CA LEU A 10 0.66 5.57 -1.55
C LEU A 10 0.61 6.33 -0.21
N PHE A 11 1.67 6.27 0.58
CA PHE A 11 1.68 6.89 1.91
C PHE A 11 3.08 7.32 2.39
N GLY A 12 3.13 8.08 3.49
CA GLY A 12 4.35 8.61 4.08
C GLY A 12 4.78 9.92 3.42
N GLY A 13 6.03 9.96 2.92
CA GLY A 13 6.61 11.09 2.20
C GLY A 13 7.49 12.01 3.05
N GLN A 14 8.10 12.98 2.37
CA GLN A 14 8.90 14.04 2.98
C GLN A 14 7.98 15.16 3.49
N SER A 15 7.16 14.84 4.49
CA SER A 15 6.13 15.73 5.04
C SER A 15 6.09 15.66 6.57
N ALA A 16 5.62 16.74 7.21
CA ALA A 16 5.27 16.71 8.63
C ALA A 16 4.16 15.69 8.94
N GLU A 17 3.30 15.40 7.96
CA GLU A 17 2.19 14.44 8.07
C GLU A 17 2.59 12.98 7.79
N HIS A 18 3.89 12.69 7.64
CA HIS A 18 4.40 11.35 7.32
C HIS A 18 3.79 10.24 8.21
N ASP A 19 3.79 10.43 9.53
CA ASP A 19 3.26 9.41 10.45
C ASP A 19 1.74 9.30 10.37
N VAL A 20 1.05 10.42 10.17
CA VAL A 20 -0.42 10.44 9.99
C VAL A 20 -0.80 9.68 8.72
N SER A 21 -0.07 9.90 7.62
CA SER A 21 -0.27 9.19 6.35
C SER A 21 -0.10 7.67 6.50
N ARG A 22 0.90 7.21 7.26
CA ARG A 22 1.12 5.77 7.55
C ARG A 22 -0.04 5.14 8.32
N VAL A 23 -0.63 5.86 9.27
CA VAL A 23 -1.82 5.40 10.02
C VAL A 23 -3.06 5.36 9.12
N THR A 24 -3.26 6.36 8.28
CA THR A 24 -4.37 6.39 7.31
C THR A 24 -4.27 5.21 6.33
N ALA A 25 -3.08 4.96 5.79
CA ALA A 25 -2.84 3.83 4.88
C ALA A 25 -3.17 2.49 5.51
N ARG A 26 -2.82 2.29 6.80
CA ARG A 26 -3.20 1.09 7.55
C ARG A 26 -4.72 0.91 7.60
N HIS A 27 -5.48 1.98 7.83
CA HIS A 27 -6.94 1.91 7.87
C HIS A 27 -7.54 1.60 6.49
N ILE A 28 -6.98 2.16 5.42
CA ILE A 28 -7.39 1.83 4.04
C ILE A 28 -7.17 0.34 3.75
N VAL A 29 -5.99 -0.18 4.08
CA VAL A 29 -5.67 -1.62 3.94
C VAL A 29 -6.62 -2.50 4.75
N ALA A 30 -6.99 -2.09 5.95
CA ALA A 30 -7.94 -2.82 6.81
C ALA A 30 -9.39 -2.81 6.30
N ALA A 31 -9.78 -1.80 5.52
CA ALA A 31 -11.15 -1.62 5.05
C ALA A 31 -11.39 -2.16 3.62
N VAL A 32 -10.32 -2.56 2.92
CA VAL A 32 -10.40 -2.97 1.52
C VAL A 32 -11.18 -4.28 1.35
N ASP A 33 -11.96 -4.37 0.28
CA ASP A 33 -12.60 -5.61 -0.14
C ASP A 33 -11.64 -6.41 -1.06
N PRO A 34 -11.06 -7.54 -0.60
CA PRO A 34 -10.11 -8.33 -1.38
C PRO A 34 -10.74 -9.06 -2.58
N SER A 35 -12.07 -9.16 -2.62
CA SER A 35 -12.79 -9.70 -3.79
C SER A 35 -12.80 -8.71 -4.96
N ARG A 36 -12.56 -7.42 -4.69
CA ARG A 36 -12.58 -6.32 -5.67
C ARG A 36 -11.19 -5.77 -5.95
N PHE A 37 -10.28 -5.82 -4.98
CA PHE A 37 -8.97 -5.18 -5.08
C PHE A 37 -7.80 -6.13 -4.78
N ILE A 38 -6.70 -5.92 -5.50
CA ILE A 38 -5.38 -6.45 -5.21
C ILE A 38 -4.56 -5.26 -4.71
N VAL A 39 -4.18 -5.27 -3.44
CA VAL A 39 -3.52 -4.12 -2.80
C VAL A 39 -2.00 -4.17 -2.98
N ASP A 40 -1.42 -3.05 -3.40
CA ASP A 40 0.02 -2.80 -3.40
C ASP A 40 0.30 -1.56 -2.55
N ALA A 41 0.88 -1.75 -1.36
CA ALA A 41 1.16 -0.66 -0.42
C ALA A 41 2.58 -0.11 -0.68
N ILE A 42 2.67 1.18 -1.00
CA ILE A 42 3.92 1.86 -1.33
C ILE A 42 4.13 3.00 -0.33
N GLY A 43 5.13 2.84 0.52
CA GLY A 43 5.57 3.85 1.47
C GLY A 43 6.70 4.70 0.89
N ILE A 44 6.66 6.01 1.12
CA ILE A 44 7.77 6.93 0.83
C ILE A 44 8.42 7.30 2.16
N THR A 45 9.73 7.10 2.31
CA THR A 45 10.46 7.48 3.54
C THR A 45 10.57 9.01 3.67
N ARG A 46 11.00 9.49 4.84
CA ARG A 46 11.29 10.93 5.04
C ARG A 46 12.46 11.44 4.20
N ASP A 47 13.28 10.54 3.69
CA ASP A 47 14.38 10.83 2.76
C ASP A 47 13.94 10.69 1.29
N GLY A 48 12.65 10.42 1.03
CA GLY A 48 12.09 10.33 -0.32
C GLY A 48 12.30 8.98 -1.01
N VAL A 49 12.75 7.95 -0.31
CA VAL A 49 12.94 6.60 -0.86
C VAL A 49 11.61 5.87 -0.94
N TRP A 50 11.29 5.29 -2.09
CA TRP A 50 10.05 4.53 -2.29
C TRP A 50 10.27 3.07 -1.93
N GLN A 51 9.40 2.54 -1.10
CA GLN A 51 9.50 1.21 -0.52
C GLN A 51 8.17 0.48 -0.69
N ARG A 52 8.20 -0.76 -1.17
CA ARG A 52 7.02 -1.63 -1.17
C ARG A 52 6.89 -2.32 0.18
N THR A 53 5.75 -2.11 0.83
CA THR A 53 5.41 -2.65 2.15
C THR A 53 4.57 -3.91 2.01
N ALA A 54 4.98 -4.98 2.71
CA ALA A 54 4.28 -6.26 2.65
C ALA A 54 2.96 -6.21 3.44
N VAL A 55 1.84 -6.16 2.73
CA VAL A 55 0.48 -6.26 3.32
C VAL A 55 -0.39 -7.33 2.66
N ALA A 56 0.02 -7.84 1.49
CA ALA A 56 -0.77 -8.76 0.68
C ALA A 56 -1.09 -10.07 1.41
N ASP A 57 -0.13 -10.61 2.14
CA ASP A 57 -0.29 -11.85 2.92
C ASP A 57 -1.35 -11.65 4.00
N ALA A 58 -1.23 -10.58 4.80
CA ALA A 58 -2.18 -10.26 5.87
C ALA A 58 -3.62 -10.07 5.37
N ILE A 59 -3.79 -9.48 4.19
CA ILE A 59 -5.11 -9.33 3.54
C ILE A 59 -5.65 -10.71 3.14
N THR A 60 -4.81 -11.55 2.54
CA THR A 60 -5.23 -12.87 2.02
C THR A 60 -5.53 -13.85 3.15
N SER A 61 -4.77 -13.82 4.24
CA SER A 61 -4.99 -14.64 5.43
C SER A 61 -6.05 -14.09 6.39
N GLY A 62 -6.58 -12.88 6.13
CA GLY A 62 -7.53 -12.22 7.02
C GLY A 62 -6.93 -11.76 8.36
N THR A 63 -5.60 -11.61 8.44
CA THR A 63 -4.87 -11.21 9.65
C THR A 63 -4.52 -9.72 9.66
N VAL A 64 -5.23 -8.90 8.89
CA VAL A 64 -4.97 -7.44 8.80
C VAL A 64 -5.06 -6.73 10.17
N ALA A 65 -5.82 -7.28 11.11
CA ALA A 65 -5.89 -6.77 12.49
C ALA A 65 -4.55 -6.85 13.24
N GLU A 66 -3.64 -7.74 12.83
CA GLU A 66 -2.32 -7.95 13.42
C GLU A 66 -1.25 -7.00 12.85
N LEU A 67 -1.56 -6.26 11.78
CA LEU A 67 -0.65 -5.24 11.27
C LEU A 67 -0.42 -4.15 12.34
N PRO A 68 0.78 -3.54 12.38
CA PRO A 68 1.06 -2.43 13.29
C PRO A 68 0.06 -1.28 13.11
N ALA A 69 -0.05 -0.40 14.12
CA ALA A 69 -0.97 0.74 14.07
C ALA A 69 -0.72 1.71 12.91
N ALA A 70 0.51 1.71 12.37
CA ALA A 70 0.92 2.47 11.19
C ALA A 70 1.68 1.53 10.24
N LEU A 71 1.45 1.62 8.93
CA LEU A 71 2.24 0.83 7.98
C LEU A 71 3.70 1.27 8.01
N GLU A 72 4.62 0.32 7.89
CA GLU A 72 6.04 0.63 7.80
C GLU A 72 6.39 1.21 6.43
N THR A 73 7.23 2.24 6.40
CA THR A 73 7.92 2.72 5.19
C THR A 73 9.25 1.97 5.02
N ALA A 74 9.25 0.68 5.33
CA ALA A 74 10.37 -0.24 5.22
C ALA A 74 9.95 -1.44 4.36
N GLY A 75 10.88 -1.94 3.56
CA GLY A 75 10.60 -3.04 2.64
C GLY A 75 11.58 -3.10 1.48
N THR A 76 11.05 -3.42 0.29
CA THR A 76 11.86 -3.48 -0.94
C THR A 76 11.86 -2.12 -1.62
N ALA A 77 13.05 -1.57 -1.87
CA ALA A 77 13.19 -0.30 -2.58
C ALA A 77 12.73 -0.47 -4.03
N ILE A 78 11.98 0.51 -4.54
CA ILE A 78 11.37 0.46 -5.87
C ILE A 78 11.57 1.76 -6.63
N GLU A 79 11.63 1.65 -7.96
CA GLU A 79 11.56 2.80 -8.86
C GLU A 79 10.11 3.28 -9.01
N PRO A 80 9.81 4.57 -8.74
CA PRO A 80 8.43 5.07 -8.66
C PRO A 80 7.60 4.81 -9.91
N LEU A 81 8.15 5.12 -11.09
CA LEU A 81 7.40 5.02 -12.35
C LEU A 81 7.09 3.57 -12.71
N LEU A 82 8.01 2.64 -12.46
CA LEU A 82 7.79 1.21 -12.67
C LEU A 82 6.79 0.65 -11.67
N ALA A 83 6.78 1.18 -10.44
CA ALA A 83 5.89 0.72 -9.40
C ALA A 83 4.42 1.05 -9.70
N ILE A 84 4.10 2.18 -10.32
CA ILE A 84 2.71 2.59 -10.60
C ILE A 84 2.31 2.44 -12.07
N ALA A 85 3.18 1.88 -12.91
CA ALA A 85 2.92 1.69 -14.32
C ALA A 85 1.62 0.87 -14.54
N PRO A 86 0.85 1.19 -15.60
CA PRO A 86 -0.30 0.39 -15.99
C PRO A 86 0.08 -1.08 -16.18
N THR A 87 -0.78 -1.96 -15.69
CA THR A 87 -0.68 -3.41 -15.91
C THR A 87 -1.88 -3.87 -16.73
N ASP A 88 -1.97 -5.18 -17.03
CA ASP A 88 -3.15 -5.78 -17.68
C ASP A 88 -4.43 -5.65 -16.83
N VAL A 89 -4.28 -5.23 -15.57
CA VAL A 89 -5.36 -4.94 -14.63
C VAL A 89 -5.46 -3.42 -14.42
N PRO A 90 -6.68 -2.82 -14.40
CA PRO A 90 -6.86 -1.41 -14.13
C PRO A 90 -6.27 -1.02 -12.78
N VAL A 91 -5.56 0.10 -12.76
CA VAL A 91 -4.88 0.64 -11.57
C VAL A 91 -5.72 1.79 -10.99
N VAL A 92 -5.95 1.72 -9.68
CA VAL A 92 -6.50 2.80 -8.86
C VAL A 92 -5.41 3.17 -7.85
N VAL A 93 -5.15 4.46 -7.66
CA VAL A 93 -4.20 4.98 -6.67
C VAL A 93 -4.98 5.76 -5.61
#